data_AF-D4P8G4-F1
#
_entry.id   AF-D4P8G4-F1
#
_cell.length_a   1.000
_cell.length_b   1.000
_cell.length_c   1.000
_cell.angle_alpha   90.00
_cell.angle_beta   90.00
_cell.angle_gamma   90.00
#
_symmetry.space_group_name_H-M   'P 1'
#
loop_
_entity.id
_entity.type
_entity.pdbx_description
1 polymer ?
#
loop_
_entity_poly.entity_id
_entity_poly.type
_entity_poly.pdbx_seq_one_letter_code
_entity_poly.pdbx_strand_id
1 'polypeptide(L)'
;MKIFLVLLCTIVGIWAQENKKLIAEEQMLEHIHDECQADPATNADHELLHNLAANIDNPQVGAHMLCESTKVGLQKPNGELDIPTIKEKIGLSVPDANRVEFLVKECAIKKNTPEKTAINLFMCLDKNGVTYFHEF
;
A
#
# COMPACT_ATOMS: atom_id res chain seq x y z
N MET A 1 3.65 23.85 -37.57
CA MET A 1 4.33 24.46 -36.41
C MET A 1 3.42 24.68 -35.19
N LYS A 2 2.20 25.23 -35.33
CA LYS A 2 1.27 25.38 -34.19
C LYS A 2 0.72 24.06 -33.62
N ILE A 3 0.50 23.05 -34.47
CA ILE A 3 -0.06 21.74 -34.06
C ILE A 3 0.94 20.91 -33.24
N PHE A 4 2.24 21.01 -33.54
CA PHE A 4 3.30 20.32 -32.80
C PHE A 4 3.53 20.88 -31.39
N LEU A 5 3.29 22.18 -31.19
CA LEU A 5 3.37 22.82 -29.87
C LEU A 5 2.20 22.42 -28.96
N VAL A 6 1.02 22.16 -29.52
CA VAL A 6 -0.16 21.74 -28.73
C VAL A 6 -0.04 20.28 -28.27
N LEU A 7 0.49 19.40 -29.13
CA LEU A 7 0.71 17.97 -28.80
C LEU A 7 1.80 17.75 -27.73
N LEU A 8 2.80 18.64 -27.64
CA LEU A 8 3.86 18.52 -26.64
C LEU A 8 3.37 18.89 -25.22
N CYS A 9 2.49 19.88 -25.11
CA CYS A 9 1.91 20.30 -23.83
C CYS A 9 0.98 19.25 -23.20
N THR A 10 0.24 18.48 -24.01
CA THR A 10 -0.68 17.45 -23.49
C THR A 10 0.05 16.23 -22.96
N ILE A 11 1.19 15.86 -23.56
CA ILE A 11 1.97 14.72 -23.08
C ILE A 11 2.58 15.07 -21.71
N VAL A 12 3.23 16.23 -21.55
CA VAL A 12 3.86 16.65 -20.28
C VAL A 12 2.84 16.80 -19.14
N GLY A 13 1.62 17.26 -19.43
CA GLY A 13 0.56 17.42 -18.42
C GLY A 13 0.09 16.12 -17.76
N ILE A 14 0.15 14.99 -18.46
CA ILE A 14 -0.32 13.68 -17.95
C ILE A 14 0.67 13.12 -16.92
N TRP A 15 1.98 13.13 -17.22
CA TRP A 15 3.02 12.63 -16.31
C TRP A 15 3.10 13.42 -14.99
N ALA A 16 2.81 14.73 -15.03
CA ALA A 16 2.82 15.56 -13.84
C ALA A 16 1.66 15.26 -12.88
N GLN A 17 0.52 14.78 -13.38
CA GLN A 17 -0.67 14.51 -12.57
C GLN A 17 -0.55 13.20 -11.78
N GLU A 18 0.02 12.15 -12.38
CA GLU A 18 0.16 10.83 -11.76
C GLU A 18 1.14 10.85 -10.58
N ASN A 19 2.29 11.52 -10.75
CA ASN A 19 3.28 11.68 -9.67
C ASN A 19 2.70 12.41 -8.44
N LYS A 20 1.79 13.37 -8.65
CA LYS A 20 1.17 14.11 -7.54
C LYS A 20 0.24 13.23 -6.69
N LYS A 21 -0.45 12.25 -7.30
CA LYS A 21 -1.33 11.34 -6.57
C LYS A 21 -0.53 10.38 -5.69
N LEU A 22 0.60 9.87 -6.21
CA LEU A 22 1.48 8.98 -5.45
C LEU A 22 2.11 9.70 -4.25
N ILE A 23 2.66 10.91 -4.43
CA ILE A 23 3.22 11.70 -3.33
C ILE A 23 2.19 11.99 -2.23
N ALA A 24 0.96 12.33 -2.62
CA ALA A 24 -0.11 12.58 -1.64
C ALA A 24 -0.50 11.30 -0.88
N GLU A 25 -0.41 10.13 -1.53
CA GLU A 25 -0.64 8.85 -0.91
C GLU A 25 0.47 8.50 0.09
N GLU A 26 1.73 8.68 -0.28
CA GLU A 26 2.89 8.45 0.62
C GLU A 26 2.78 9.29 1.89
N GLN A 27 2.42 10.57 1.77
CA GLN A 27 2.20 11.46 2.93
C GLN A 27 1.03 11.00 3.81
N MET A 28 -0.03 10.49 3.21
CA MET A 28 -1.17 9.93 3.97
C MET A 28 -0.74 8.67 4.72
N LEU A 29 0.08 7.82 4.09
CA LEU A 29 0.59 6.60 4.71
C LEU A 29 1.52 6.89 5.87
N GLU A 30 2.45 7.86 5.74
CA GLU A 30 3.30 8.33 6.83
C GLU A 30 2.46 8.82 8.02
N HIS A 31 1.40 9.59 7.77
CA HIS A 31 0.50 10.03 8.83
C HIS A 31 -0.23 8.87 9.51
N ILE A 32 -0.70 7.88 8.74
CA ILE A 32 -1.35 6.68 9.28
C ILE A 32 -0.36 5.85 10.12
N HIS A 33 0.88 5.71 9.65
CA HIS A 33 1.96 5.05 10.38
C HIS A 33 2.17 5.71 11.75
N ASP A 34 2.34 7.03 11.77
CA ASP A 34 2.50 7.82 12.99
C ASP A 34 1.31 7.65 13.95
N GLU A 35 0.08 7.67 13.42
CA GLU A 35 -1.13 7.41 14.21
C GLU A 35 -1.12 6.00 14.83
N CYS A 36 -0.70 4.99 14.07
CA CYS A 36 -0.60 3.61 14.55
C CYS A 36 0.57 3.44 15.54
N GLN A 37 1.66 4.19 15.40
CA GLN A 37 2.76 4.21 16.38
C GLN A 37 2.37 4.89 17.70
N ALA A 38 1.52 5.91 17.65
CA ALA A 38 1.12 6.68 18.82
C ALA A 38 0.17 5.92 19.77
N ASP A 39 -0.59 4.94 19.27
CA ASP A 39 -1.45 4.08 20.09
C ASP A 39 -0.64 2.90 20.68
N PRO A 40 -0.55 2.76 22.02
CA PRO A 40 0.14 1.64 22.65
C PRO A 40 -0.36 0.24 22.23
N ALA A 41 -1.59 0.12 21.75
CA ALA A 41 -2.14 -1.14 21.27
C ALA A 41 -1.63 -1.55 19.88
N THR A 42 -1.14 -0.58 19.08
CA THR A 42 -0.67 -0.80 17.70
C THR A 42 0.77 -0.35 17.49
N ASN A 43 1.43 0.20 18.50
CA ASN A 43 2.85 0.51 18.48
C ASN A 43 3.69 -0.75 18.17
N ALA A 44 4.68 -0.61 17.30
CA ALA A 44 5.59 -1.68 16.96
C ALA A 44 7.02 -1.17 16.79
N ASP A 45 7.98 -1.99 17.22
CA ASP A 45 9.40 -1.72 17.01
C ASP A 45 9.73 -1.71 15.50
N HIS A 46 10.44 -0.68 15.05
CA HIS A 46 10.73 -0.46 13.63
C HIS A 46 11.58 -1.58 13.03
N GLU A 47 12.49 -2.19 13.80
CA GLU A 47 13.29 -3.32 13.33
C GLU A 47 12.43 -4.57 13.10
N LEU A 48 11.33 -4.71 13.83
CA LEU A 48 10.36 -5.78 13.59
C LEU A 48 9.61 -5.55 12.27
N LEU A 49 9.21 -4.30 12.00
CA LEU A 49 8.49 -3.91 10.78
C LEU A 49 9.36 -4.03 9.53
N HIS A 50 10.64 -3.67 9.59
CA HIS A 50 11.60 -3.83 8.49
C HIS A 50 11.76 -5.30 8.03
N ASN A 51 11.42 -6.27 8.88
CA ASN A 51 11.51 -7.69 8.55
C ASN A 51 10.18 -8.43 8.82
N LEU A 52 9.10 -7.96 8.18
CA LEU A 52 7.76 -8.57 8.31
C LEU A 52 7.77 -10.08 8.11
N ALA A 53 8.57 -10.60 7.18
CA ALA A 53 8.65 -12.03 6.90
C ALA A 53 9.15 -12.85 8.09
N ALA A 54 10.16 -12.34 8.81
CA ALA A 54 10.67 -12.99 10.01
C ALA A 54 9.73 -12.81 11.22
N ASN A 55 8.88 -11.77 11.19
CA ASN A 55 8.05 -11.35 12.33
C ASN A 55 6.55 -11.56 12.11
N ILE A 56 6.14 -12.46 11.20
CA ILE A 56 4.73 -12.68 10.84
C ILE A 56 3.84 -13.12 12.01
N ASP A 57 4.41 -13.76 13.03
CA ASP A 57 3.72 -14.20 14.24
C ASP A 57 3.96 -13.26 15.43
N ASN A 58 4.67 -12.14 15.24
CA ASN A 58 4.87 -11.15 16.28
C ASN A 58 3.59 -10.34 16.50
N PRO A 59 3.05 -10.27 17.74
CA PRO A 59 1.79 -9.59 18.01
C PRO A 59 1.83 -8.08 17.77
N GLN A 60 2.97 -7.41 17.99
CA GLN A 60 3.11 -5.97 17.71
C GLN A 60 3.03 -5.72 16.20
N VAL A 61 3.76 -6.51 15.41
CA VAL A 61 3.72 -6.43 13.95
C VAL A 61 2.30 -6.69 13.44
N GLY A 62 1.65 -7.73 13.94
CA GLY A 62 0.27 -8.04 13.55
C GLY A 62 -0.71 -6.90 13.83
N ALA A 63 -0.66 -6.31 15.03
CA ALA A 63 -1.52 -5.20 15.41
C ALA A 63 -1.24 -3.94 14.57
N HIS A 64 0.04 -3.63 14.34
CA HIS A 64 0.47 -2.48 13.55
C HIS A 64 0.02 -2.58 12.10
N MET A 65 0.33 -3.69 11.42
CA MET A 65 -0.07 -3.87 10.01
C MET A 65 -1.59 -3.88 9.85
N LEU A 66 -2.33 -4.43 10.82
CA LEU A 66 -3.80 -4.38 10.81
C LEU A 66 -4.31 -2.94 10.94
N CYS A 67 -3.71 -2.14 11.82
CA CYS A 67 -4.03 -0.72 11.99
C CYS A 67 -3.86 0.05 10.68
N GLU A 68 -2.70 -0.05 10.04
CA GLU A 68 -2.44 0.63 8.77
C GLU A 68 -3.37 0.14 7.66
N SER A 69 -3.47 -1.18 7.47
CA SER A 69 -4.31 -1.78 6.43
C SER A 69 -5.78 -1.34 6.52
N THR A 70 -6.30 -1.22 7.74
CA THR A 70 -7.69 -0.78 7.97
C THR A 70 -7.89 0.71 7.78
N LYS A 71 -6.95 1.56 8.23
CA LYS A 71 -7.02 3.02 8.06
C LYS A 71 -6.87 3.44 6.59
N VAL A 72 -6.02 2.75 5.83
CA VAL A 72 -5.90 2.93 4.37
C VAL A 72 -7.17 2.46 3.64
N GLY A 73 -7.94 1.56 4.24
CA GLY A 73 -9.15 0.97 3.67
C GLY A 73 -8.89 -0.28 2.81
N LEU A 74 -7.70 -0.88 2.89
CA LEU A 74 -7.35 -2.11 2.16
C LEU A 74 -8.13 -3.33 2.69
N GLN A 75 -8.45 -3.32 3.98
CA GLN A 75 -9.22 -4.39 4.61
C GLN A 75 -10.10 -3.88 5.75
N LYS A 76 -11.10 -4.66 6.11
CA LYS A 76 -11.95 -4.44 7.29
C LYS A 76 -11.30 -5.03 8.55
N PRO A 77 -11.74 -4.65 9.77
CA PRO A 77 -11.19 -5.21 11.02
C PRO A 77 -11.30 -6.75 11.14
N ASN A 78 -12.21 -7.38 10.40
CA ASN A 78 -12.38 -8.84 10.35
C ASN A 78 -11.53 -9.53 9.27
N GLY A 79 -10.63 -8.80 8.60
CA GLY A 79 -9.75 -9.32 7.55
C GLY A 79 -10.40 -9.50 6.19
N GLU A 80 -11.63 -9.01 5.97
CA GLU A 80 -12.19 -8.93 4.61
C GLU A 80 -11.48 -7.85 3.81
N LEU A 81 -10.91 -8.23 2.66
CA LEU A 81 -10.15 -7.34 1.78
C LEU A 81 -11.08 -6.51 0.88
N ASP A 82 -10.76 -5.23 0.71
CA ASP A 82 -11.42 -4.34 -0.23
C ASP A 82 -10.68 -4.35 -1.57
N ILE A 83 -11.07 -5.27 -2.44
CA ILE A 83 -10.42 -5.47 -3.74
C ILE A 83 -10.40 -4.20 -4.62
N PRO A 84 -11.51 -3.42 -4.74
CA PRO A 84 -11.49 -2.15 -5.45
C PRO A 84 -10.42 -1.18 -4.94
N THR A 85 -10.31 -1.01 -3.62
CA THR A 85 -9.33 -0.11 -3.00
C THR A 85 -7.92 -0.63 -3.23
N ILE A 86 -7.66 -1.92 -2.98
CA ILE A 86 -6.34 -2.52 -3.22
C ILE A 86 -5.89 -2.32 -4.67
N LYS A 87 -6.79 -2.55 -5.63
CA LYS A 87 -6.54 -2.34 -7.05
C LYS A 87 -6.20 -0.88 -7.37
N GLU A 88 -6.96 0.06 -6.82
CA GLU A 88 -6.70 1.49 -6.99
C GLU A 88 -5.32 1.86 -6.48
N LYS A 89 -4.96 1.40 -5.27
CA LYS A 89 -3.71 1.74 -4.60
C LYS A 89 -2.50 1.17 -5.37
N ILE A 90 -2.54 -0.11 -5.76
CA ILE A 90 -1.47 -0.70 -6.59
C ILE A 90 -1.29 0.09 -7.91
N GLY A 91 -2.39 0.55 -8.51
CA GLY A 91 -2.36 1.33 -9.75
C GLY A 91 -1.72 2.72 -9.62
N LEU A 92 -1.40 3.19 -8.41
CA LEU A 92 -0.68 4.45 -8.21
C LEU A 92 0.78 4.39 -8.62
N SER A 93 1.42 3.21 -8.49
CA SER A 93 2.82 2.99 -8.84
C SER A 93 3.02 1.96 -9.96
N VAL A 94 1.97 1.23 -10.33
CA VAL A 94 2.01 0.21 -11.40
C VAL A 94 1.16 0.66 -12.60
N PRO A 95 1.78 1.10 -13.71
CA PRO A 95 1.04 1.64 -14.87
C PRO A 95 0.39 0.56 -15.74
N ASP A 96 0.89 -0.68 -15.73
CA ASP A 96 0.31 -1.77 -16.50
C ASP A 96 -0.89 -2.39 -15.78
N ALA A 97 -2.10 -2.17 -16.31
CA ALA A 97 -3.34 -2.71 -15.76
C ALA A 97 -3.34 -4.25 -15.65
N ASN A 98 -2.70 -4.98 -16.56
CA ASN A 98 -2.61 -6.45 -16.46
C ASN A 98 -1.71 -6.86 -15.29
N ARG A 99 -0.64 -6.09 -15.04
CA ARG A 99 0.21 -6.29 -13.87
C ARG A 99 -0.54 -5.98 -12.58
N VAL A 100 -1.35 -4.92 -12.55
CA VAL A 100 -2.22 -4.61 -11.40
C VAL A 100 -3.17 -5.78 -11.11
N GLU A 101 -3.89 -6.28 -12.11
CA GLU A 101 -4.80 -7.44 -11.94
C GLU A 101 -4.08 -8.68 -11.43
N PHE A 102 -2.88 -8.96 -11.98
CA PHE A 102 -2.04 -10.05 -11.50
C PHE A 102 -1.70 -9.87 -10.02
N LEU A 103 -1.27 -8.68 -9.60
CA LEU A 103 -0.87 -8.40 -8.22
C LEU A 103 -2.04 -8.49 -7.25
N VAL A 104 -3.21 -7.99 -7.63
CA VAL A 104 -4.43 -8.15 -6.84
C VAL A 104 -4.74 -9.63 -6.62
N LYS A 105 -4.73 -10.43 -7.69
CA LYS A 105 -5.00 -11.87 -7.61
C LYS A 105 -3.97 -12.62 -6.75
N GLU A 106 -2.69 -12.25 -6.86
CA GLU A 106 -1.59 -12.91 -6.17
C GLU A 106 -1.50 -12.52 -4.68
N CYS A 107 -1.67 -11.23 -4.37
CA CYS A 107 -1.38 -10.68 -3.05
C CYS A 107 -2.61 -10.46 -2.17
N ALA A 108 -3.78 -10.18 -2.74
CA ALA A 108 -5.00 -9.93 -1.97
C ALA A 108 -5.66 -11.26 -1.53
N ILE A 109 -4.96 -12.01 -0.69
CA ILE A 109 -5.40 -13.31 -0.18
C ILE A 109 -5.69 -13.21 1.31
N LYS A 110 -6.96 -13.37 1.67
CA LYS A 110 -7.40 -13.46 3.07
C LYS A 110 -6.74 -14.65 3.77
N LYS A 111 -6.23 -14.42 4.98
CA LYS A 111 -5.60 -15.43 5.84
C LYS A 111 -6.48 -15.76 7.04
N ASN A 112 -5.96 -16.63 7.91
CA ASN A 112 -6.68 -17.14 9.07
C ASN A 112 -7.03 -16.04 10.10
N THR A 113 -6.25 -14.95 10.14
CA THR A 113 -6.52 -13.81 11.01
C THR A 113 -6.42 -12.49 10.22
N PRO A 114 -7.07 -11.41 10.70
CA PRO A 114 -6.97 -10.09 10.07
C PRO A 114 -5.52 -9.57 10.02
N GLU A 115 -4.74 -9.80 11.07
CA GLU A 115 -3.33 -9.43 11.17
C GLU A 115 -2.49 -10.14 10.11
N LYS A 116 -2.64 -11.47 10.00
CA LYS A 116 -1.93 -12.26 8.97
C LYS A 116 -2.37 -11.89 7.56
N THR A 117 -3.60 -11.41 7.39
CA THR A 117 -4.09 -10.90 6.11
C THR A 117 -3.37 -9.60 5.74
N ALA A 118 -3.27 -8.65 6.67
CA ALA A 118 -2.54 -7.41 6.45
C ALA A 118 -1.06 -7.66 6.15
N ILE A 119 -0.37 -8.42 7.01
CA ILE A 119 1.05 -8.75 6.83
C ILE A 119 1.30 -9.40 5.46
N ASN A 120 0.48 -10.38 5.07
CA ASN A 120 0.62 -11.04 3.78
C ASN A 120 0.47 -10.07 2.61
N LEU A 121 -0.52 -9.16 2.67
CA LEU A 121 -0.76 -8.20 1.60
C LEU A 121 0.47 -7.32 1.39
N PHE A 122 0.95 -6.67 2.44
CA PHE A 122 2.11 -5.77 2.38
C PHE A 122 3.39 -6.49 1.93
N MET A 123 3.72 -7.61 2.57
CA MET A 123 4.89 -8.41 2.18
C MET A 123 4.86 -8.88 0.72
N CYS A 124 3.70 -9.31 0.23
CA CYS A 124 3.56 -9.78 -1.13
C CYS A 124 3.74 -8.64 -2.15
N LEU A 125 3.17 -7.47 -1.85
CA LEU A 125 3.28 -6.28 -2.69
C LEU A 125 4.72 -5.76 -2.75
N ASP A 126 5.38 -5.64 -1.60
CA ASP A 126 6.79 -5.24 -1.49
C ASP A 126 7.71 -6.18 -2.29
N LYS A 127 7.56 -7.51 -2.07
CA LYS A 127 8.29 -8.54 -2.83
C LYS A 127 8.08 -8.44 -4.35
N ASN A 128 6.95 -7.87 -4.78
CA ASN A 128 6.60 -7.71 -6.18
C ASN A 128 6.88 -6.30 -6.75
N GLY A 129 7.58 -5.45 -5.99
CA GLY A 129 8.04 -4.13 -6.41
C GLY A 129 7.05 -2.99 -6.18
N VAL A 130 6.02 -3.20 -5.36
CA VAL A 130 5.10 -2.13 -4.92
C VAL A 130 5.54 -1.69 -3.52
N THR A 131 6.57 -0.85 -3.47
CA THR A 131 7.35 -0.57 -2.24
C THR A 131 6.87 0.65 -1.46
N TYR A 132 6.04 1.53 -2.05
CA TYR A 132 5.61 2.79 -1.40
C TYR A 132 4.73 2.57 -0.15
N PHE A 133 4.31 1.33 0.12
CA PHE A 133 3.66 0.94 1.37
C PHE A 133 4.65 0.58 2.51
N HIS A 134 5.96 0.62 2.25
CA HIS A 134 7.02 0.13 3.15
C HIS A 134 8.05 1.23 3.49
N GLU A 135 7.82 2.47 3.08
CA GLU A 135 8.77 3.58 3.25
C GLU A 135 8.48 4.39 4.52
N PHE A 136 8.61 3.79 5.70
CA PHE A 136 8.46 4.48 7.00
C PHE A 136 9.56 4.04 7.98
#